data_AF-A0A645F4L0-F1
#
_entry.id   AF-A0A645F4L0-F1
#
_cell.length_a   1.000
_cell.length_b   1.000
_cell.length_c   1.000
_cell.angle_alpha   90.00
_cell.angle_beta   90.00
_cell.angle_gamma   90.00
#
_symmetry.space_group_name_H-M   'P 1'
#
loop_
_entity.id
_entity.type
_entity.pdbx_description
1 polymer ?
#
loop_
_entity_poly.entity_id
_entity_poly.type
_entity_poly.pdbx_seq_one_letter_code
_entity_poly.pdbx_strand_id
1 'polypeptide(L)'
;MQMLFDNRTIQTEALAFQRGRSLQKYWMILDEMQNSTPRQAKGVITRPGLGTKIIIIGDPAQIDHPYLDSRSNGLVYASERMRGSKLCFQVTLQHDECERSPLASEAAIRL
;
A
#
# COMPACT_ATOMS: atom_id res chain seq x y z
N MET A 1 -18.03 12.57 -7.32
CA MET A 1 -17.06 12.05 -6.33
C MET A 1 -17.54 12.28 -4.90
N GLN A 2 -17.95 13.50 -4.53
CA GLN A 2 -18.53 13.83 -3.20
C GLN A 2 -19.59 12.81 -2.71
N MET A 3 -20.57 12.50 -3.55
CA MET A 3 -21.65 11.54 -3.24
C MET A 3 -21.14 10.15 -2.81
N LEU A 4 -20.00 9.69 -3.33
CA LEU A 4 -19.41 8.39 -3.00
C LEU A 4 -18.75 8.39 -1.61
N PHE A 5 -18.28 9.54 -1.16
CA PHE A 5 -17.81 9.73 0.21
C PHE A 5 -18.99 9.88 1.16
N ASP A 6 -20.00 10.67 0.79
CA ASP A 6 -21.18 10.95 1.62
C ASP A 6 -21.99 9.68 1.91
N ASN A 7 -22.16 8.80 0.91
CA ASN A 7 -22.83 7.51 1.08
C ASN A 7 -21.91 6.40 1.65
N ARG A 8 -20.68 6.75 2.06
CA ARG A 8 -19.66 5.87 2.64
C ARG A 8 -19.20 4.71 1.75
N THR A 9 -19.42 4.81 0.43
CA THR A 9 -18.85 3.86 -0.54
C THR A 9 -17.32 3.97 -0.58
N ILE A 10 -16.78 5.18 -0.44
CA ILE A 10 -15.35 5.45 -0.30
C ILE A 10 -15.09 6.02 1.09
N GLN A 11 -14.10 5.45 1.78
CA GLN A 11 -13.67 5.89 3.11
C GLN A 11 -12.14 6.00 3.12
N THR A 12 -11.64 7.12 3.61
CA THR A 12 -10.20 7.37 3.80
C THR A 12 -9.93 7.49 5.28
N GLU A 13 -9.26 6.50 5.86
CA GLU A 13 -8.88 6.50 7.28
C GLU A 13 -7.43 6.03 7.42
N ALA A 14 -6.74 6.54 8.45
CA ALA A 14 -5.42 6.00 8.79
C ALA A 14 -5.54 4.56 9.31
N LEU A 15 -4.55 3.74 9.00
CA LEU A 15 -4.41 2.34 9.40
C LEU A 15 -4.71 2.06 10.89
N ALA A 16 -4.41 3.02 11.77
CA ALA A 16 -4.65 2.92 13.21
C ALA A 16 -6.13 2.80 13.60
N PHE A 17 -7.05 3.40 12.83
CA PHE A 17 -8.48 3.47 13.16
C PHE A 17 -9.27 2.20 12.79
N GLN A 18 -8.67 1.30 12.00
CA GLN A 18 -9.30 0.06 11.55
C GLN A 18 -9.06 -1.12 12.51
N ARG A 19 -8.58 -0.86 13.74
CA ARG A 19 -8.32 -1.90 14.75
C ARG A 19 -9.62 -2.36 15.40
N GLY A 20 -9.92 -3.66 15.33
CA GLY A 20 -11.09 -4.28 15.97
C GLY A 20 -12.36 -4.32 15.12
N ARG A 21 -12.30 -3.91 13.83
CA ARG A 21 -13.42 -4.02 12.88
C ARG A 21 -13.27 -5.26 11.99
N SER A 22 -14.38 -5.94 11.72
CA SER A 22 -14.45 -7.00 10.70
C SER A 22 -14.82 -6.37 9.36
N LEU A 23 -13.86 -6.26 8.45
CA LEU A 23 -14.04 -5.64 7.13
C LEU A 23 -14.34 -6.72 6.11
N GLN A 24 -15.61 -6.88 5.74
CA GLN A 24 -16.07 -7.85 4.74
C GLN A 24 -16.56 -7.14 3.48
N LYS A 25 -16.30 -7.74 2.31
CA LYS A 25 -16.72 -7.22 0.99
C LYS A 25 -16.17 -5.82 0.66
N TYR A 26 -14.97 -5.49 1.14
CA TYR A 26 -14.29 -4.23 0.81
C TYR A 26 -13.23 -4.41 -0.28
N TRP A 27 -12.91 -3.31 -0.95
CA TRP A 27 -11.62 -3.14 -1.61
C TRP A 27 -10.80 -2.21 -0.74
N MET A 28 -9.69 -2.71 -0.19
CA MET A 28 -8.79 -1.95 0.66
C MET A 28 -7.55 -1.60 -0.13
N ILE A 29 -7.28 -0.30 -0.31
CA ILE A 29 -6.07 0.21 -0.93
C ILE A 29 -5.19 0.79 0.17
N LEU A 30 -3.98 0.28 0.29
CA LEU A 30 -2.99 0.71 1.26
C LEU A 30 -1.83 1.33 0.50
N ASP A 31 -1.76 2.66 0.55
CA ASP A 31 -0.75 3.46 -0.12
C ASP A 31 0.46 3.73 0.78
N GLU A 32 1.61 4.01 0.15
CA GLU A 32 2.88 4.32 0.82
C GLU A 32 3.31 3.26 1.84
N MET A 33 3.09 1.98 1.53
CA MET A 33 3.27 0.90 2.50
C MET A 33 4.74 0.64 2.87
N GLN A 34 5.70 1.22 2.16
CA GLN A 34 7.10 1.28 2.57
C GLN A 34 7.31 2.12 3.83
N ASN A 35 6.37 3.01 4.19
CA ASN A 35 6.39 3.78 5.43
C ASN A 35 5.77 3.03 6.63
N SER A 36 5.35 1.77 6.43
CA SER A 36 4.82 0.92 7.48
C SER A 36 5.86 -0.06 8.02
N THR A 37 5.73 -0.46 9.29
CA THR A 37 6.52 -1.55 9.87
C THR A 37 5.99 -2.92 9.42
N PRO A 38 6.81 -3.99 9.44
CA PRO A 38 6.35 -5.37 9.18
C PRO A 38 5.18 -5.79 10.07
N ARG A 39 5.17 -5.32 11.32
CA ARG A 39 4.09 -5.57 12.28
C ARG A 39 2.78 -4.92 11.82
N GLN A 40 2.84 -3.68 11.32
CA GLN A 40 1.66 -2.99 10.76
C GLN A 40 1.17 -3.69 9.50
N ALA A 41 2.07 -4.00 8.55
CA ALA A 41 1.73 -4.74 7.33
C ALA A 41 1.05 -6.08 7.62
N LYS A 42 1.65 -6.91 8.48
CA LYS A 42 1.03 -8.17 8.94
C LYS A 42 -0.35 -7.89 9.55
N GLY A 43 -0.44 -6.89 10.42
CA GLY A 43 -1.66 -6.54 11.11
C GLY A 43 -2.83 -6.20 10.19
N VAL A 44 -2.58 -5.69 8.98
CA VAL A 44 -3.64 -5.30 8.05
C VAL A 44 -3.88 -6.32 6.95
N ILE A 45 -2.87 -7.10 6.58
CA ILE A 45 -3.05 -8.21 5.63
C ILE A 45 -3.89 -9.34 6.25
N THR A 46 -3.76 -9.60 7.55
CA THR A 46 -4.42 -10.75 8.20
C THR A 46 -5.80 -10.46 8.79
N ARG A 47 -6.33 -9.23 8.62
CA ARG A 47 -7.61 -8.80 9.20
C ARG A 47 -8.83 -8.88 8.28
N PRO A 48 -8.70 -8.68 6.96
CA PRO A 48 -9.83 -8.70 6.06
C PRO A 48 -10.66 -9.97 6.16
N GLY A 49 -11.97 -9.77 6.24
CA GLY A 49 -12.95 -10.85 6.25
C GLY A 49 -13.34 -11.30 4.84
N LEU A 50 -14.32 -12.18 4.77
CA LEU A 50 -14.75 -12.81 3.53
C LEU A 50 -15.13 -11.78 2.46
N GLY A 51 -14.66 -12.02 1.23
CA GLY A 51 -14.97 -11.20 0.06
C GLY A 51 -14.19 -9.89 -0.02
N THR A 52 -13.29 -9.60 0.92
CA THR A 52 -12.45 -8.40 0.86
C THR A 52 -11.18 -8.66 0.04
N LYS A 53 -10.80 -7.67 -0.78
CA LYS A 53 -9.54 -7.65 -1.53
C LYS A 53 -8.64 -6.55 -0.98
N ILE A 54 -7.34 -6.83 -0.93
CA ILE A 54 -6.32 -5.87 -0.51
C ILE A 54 -5.44 -5.55 -1.71
N ILE A 55 -5.18 -4.27 -1.92
CA ILE A 55 -4.21 -3.74 -2.86
C ILE A 55 -3.19 -2.97 -2.03
N ILE A 56 -1.93 -3.38 -2.12
CA ILE A 56 -0.80 -2.73 -1.44
C ILE A 56 0.02 -2.06 -2.54
N ILE A 57 0.29 -0.76 -2.38
CA ILE A 57 1.11 0.03 -3.30
C ILE A 57 2.16 0.81 -2.52
N GLY A 58 3.23 1.17 -3.20
CA GLY A 58 4.35 1.93 -2.64
C GLY A 58 5.63 1.71 -3.43
N ASP A 59 6.66 2.49 -3.10
CA ASP A 59 7.99 2.42 -3.70
C ASP A 59 9.02 2.04 -2.61
N PRO A 60 9.66 0.86 -2.67
CA PRO A 60 10.62 0.44 -1.65
C PRO A 60 11.88 1.32 -1.58
N ALA A 61 12.13 2.17 -2.58
CA ALA A 61 13.25 3.11 -2.60
C ALA A 61 12.92 4.49 -1.98
N GLN A 62 11.63 4.84 -1.82
CA GLN A 62 11.18 6.13 -1.27
C GLN A 62 10.64 5.97 0.15
N ILE A 63 11.56 5.77 1.10
CA ILE A 63 11.21 5.60 2.52
C ILE A 63 11.34 6.93 3.24
N ASP A 64 10.25 7.44 3.78
CA ASP A 64 10.22 8.71 4.52
C ASP A 64 10.53 8.51 6.01
N HIS A 65 10.40 7.29 6.51
CA HIS A 65 10.52 7.01 7.93
C HIS A 65 11.98 6.66 8.32
N PRO A 66 12.65 7.44 9.19
CA PRO A 66 14.09 7.32 9.45
C PRO A 66 14.49 6.01 10.15
N TYR A 67 13.53 5.30 10.74
CA TYR A 67 13.74 4.01 11.41
C TYR A 67 13.36 2.80 10.56
N LEU A 68 12.99 3.01 9.29
CA LEU A 68 12.73 1.93 8.35
C LEU A 68 13.84 1.90 7.31
N ASP A 69 14.23 0.69 6.90
CA ASP A 69 15.13 0.51 5.78
C ASP A 69 14.44 -0.30 4.66
N SER A 70 15.07 -0.29 3.48
CA SER A 70 14.55 -0.97 2.28
C SER A 70 14.50 -2.49 2.39
N ARG A 71 15.04 -3.07 3.47
CA ARG A 71 15.02 -4.52 3.71
C ARG A 71 14.03 -4.92 4.81
N SER A 72 13.52 -3.96 5.57
CA SER A 72 12.72 -4.21 6.78
C SER A 72 11.43 -3.40 6.85
N ASN A 73 11.05 -2.69 5.79
CA ASN A 73 9.74 -2.05 5.73
C ASN A 73 8.59 -3.03 5.43
N GLY A 74 7.36 -2.57 5.65
CA GLY A 74 6.15 -3.36 5.54
C GLY A 74 5.79 -3.79 4.12
N LEU A 75 6.09 -2.96 3.11
CA LEU A 75 5.89 -3.31 1.70
C LEU A 75 6.78 -4.48 1.27
N VAL A 76 8.08 -4.37 1.52
CA VAL A 76 9.06 -5.42 1.20
C VAL A 76 8.76 -6.67 2.00
N TYR A 77 8.49 -6.55 3.31
CA TYR A 77 8.08 -7.68 4.14
C TYR A 77 6.87 -8.42 3.56
N ALA A 78 5.81 -7.71 3.15
CA ALA A 78 4.61 -8.31 2.59
C ALA A 78 4.90 -9.01 1.25
N SER A 79 5.62 -8.34 0.36
CA SER A 79 6.02 -8.88 -0.95
C SER A 79 6.82 -10.18 -0.81
N GLU A 80 7.86 -10.17 0.03
CA GLU A 80 8.72 -11.32 0.28
C GLU A 80 7.94 -12.51 0.85
N ARG A 81 7.09 -12.28 1.86
CA ARG A 81 6.35 -13.35 2.55
C ARG A 81 5.19 -13.93 1.74
N MET A 82 4.67 -13.18 0.78
CA MET A 82 3.55 -13.61 -0.06
C MET A 82 3.98 -14.16 -1.41
N ARG A 83 5.29 -14.21 -1.70
CA ARG A 83 5.82 -14.74 -2.96
C ARG A 83 5.36 -16.20 -3.17
N GLY A 84 4.86 -16.48 -4.36
CA GLY A 84 4.40 -17.83 -4.75
C GLY A 84 3.03 -18.23 -4.20
N SER A 85 2.35 -17.36 -3.44
CA SER A 85 0.98 -17.62 -3.00
C SER A 85 0.02 -17.63 -4.18
N LYS A 86 -0.88 -18.61 -4.24
CA LYS A 86 -1.98 -18.66 -5.24
C LYS A 86 -3.04 -17.57 -5.05
N LEU A 87 -3.00 -16.85 -3.92
CA LEU A 87 -3.93 -15.79 -3.55
C LEU A 87 -3.34 -14.38 -3.70
N CYS A 88 -2.06 -14.28 -4.05
CA CYS A 88 -1.36 -13.02 -4.18
C CYS A 88 -0.75 -12.93 -5.58
N PHE A 89 -0.99 -11.80 -6.23
CA PHE A 89 -0.29 -11.43 -7.44
C PHE A 89 0.53 -10.18 -7.15
N GLN A 90 1.74 -10.13 -7.70
CA GLN A 90 2.67 -9.02 -7.49
C GLN A 90 2.99 -8.41 -8.85
N VAL A 91 2.93 -7.09 -8.91
CA VAL A 91 3.25 -6.30 -10.10
C VAL A 91 4.31 -5.28 -9.69
N THR A 92 5.37 -5.19 -10.48
CA THR A 92 6.39 -4.16 -10.34
C THR A 92 6.34 -3.30 -11.59
N LEU A 93 6.00 -2.03 -11.41
CA LEU A 93 6.05 -1.03 -12.47
C LEU A 93 7.49 -0.59 -12.66
N GLN A 94 7.94 -0.54 -13.92
CA GLN A 94 9.24 -0.06 -14.30
C GLN A 94 9.24 1.47 -14.47
N HIS A 95 10.42 2.06 -14.42
CA HIS A 95 10.57 3.52 -14.53
C HIS A 95 10.10 4.06 -15.88
N ASP A 96 10.32 3.31 -16.97
CA ASP A 96 9.90 3.65 -18.33
C ASP A 96 8.38 3.50 -18.56
N GLU A 97 7.66 2.84 -17.66
CA GLU A 97 6.19 2.78 -17.66
C GLU A 97 5.55 3.99 -16.95
N CYS A 98 6.35 4.82 -16.27
CA CYS A 98 5.86 5.96 -15.51
C CYS A 98 5.73 7.21 -16.39
N GLU A 99 4.50 7.56 -16.74
CA GLU A 99 4.18 8.84 -17.36
C GLU A 99 4.31 10.00 -16.35
N ARG A 100 5.28 10.89 -16.59
CA ARG A 100 5.54 12.06 -15.75
C ARG A 100 5.56 13.32 -16.60
N SER A 101 5.16 14.45 -16.02
CA SER A 101 5.31 15.74 -16.68
C SER A 101 6.81 16.03 -16.90
N PRO A 102 7.19 16.82 -17.93
CA PRO A 102 8.59 17.17 -18.18
C PRO A 102 9.28 17.77 -16.93
N LEU A 103 8.56 18.59 -16.17
CA LEU A 103 9.05 19.18 -14.91
C LEU A 103 9.36 18.10 -13.86
N ALA A 104 8.48 17.12 -13.67
CA ALA A 104 8.68 16.07 -12.68
C ALA A 104 9.86 15.15 -13.05
N SER A 105 10.04 14.85 -14.34
CA SER A 105 11.18 14.09 -14.84
C SER A 105 12.51 14.83 -14.64
N GLU A 106 12.53 16.14 -14.92
CA GLU A 106 13.71 16.96 -14.69
C GLU A 106 14.04 17.09 -13.19
N ALA A 107 13.04 17.31 -12.34
CA ALA A 107 13.22 17.43 -10.90
C ALA A 107 13.81 16.15 -10.28
N ALA A 108 13.36 14.97 -10.70
CA ALA A 108 13.83 13.69 -10.17
C ALA A 108 15.31 13.39 -10.45
N ILE A 109 15.92 14.06 -11.43
CA ILE A 109 17.35 13.93 -11.74
C ILE A 109 18.17 14.99 -10.99
N ARG A 110 17.58 16.16 -10.73
CA ARG A 110 18.28 17.33 -10.20
C ARG A 110 18.26 17.42 -8.67
N LEU A 111 17.21 16.90 -8.03
CA LEU A 111 16.99 16.95 -6.57
C LEU A 111 17.31 15.59 -5.96
#